data_AF-A0A0P1GI43-F1
#
_entry.id   AF-A0A0P1GI43-F1
#
_cell.length_a   1.000
_cell.length_b   1.000
_cell.length_c   1.000
_cell.angle_alpha   90.00
_cell.angle_beta   90.00
_cell.angle_gamma   90.00
#
_symmetry.space_group_name_H-M   'P 1'
#
loop_
_entity.id
_entity.type
_entity.pdbx_description
1 polymer ?
#
loop_
_entity_poly.entity_id
_entity_poly.type
_entity_poly.pdbx_seq_one_letter_code
_entity_poly.pdbx_strand_id
1 'polypeptide(L)'
;MTDINRGSYKYNFVYVELDPLPPVGIYEHTPERIVEVERGDSPFPYYWEEYAIVDGEHLVSRSVYDDGTALIRGELQSIAGRAQLRSRFVTPYNFIIAAGGASIFDMNYDQQLEEHLNAMLKGEDRLEAISLDGTRLPTGRF
;
A
#
# COMPACT_ATOMS: atom_id res chain seq x y z
N MET A 1 -3.85 -14.96 1.73
CA MET A 1 -3.25 -14.80 3.07
C MET A 1 -2.55 -16.10 3.44
N THR A 2 -1.29 -16.03 3.83
CA THR A 2 -0.45 -17.20 4.16
C THR A 2 0.25 -16.95 5.49
N ASP A 3 0.16 -17.90 6.42
CA ASP A 3 0.84 -17.85 7.72
C ASP A 3 2.17 -18.61 7.68
N ILE A 4 3.22 -18.01 8.24
CA ILE A 4 4.57 -18.58 8.33
C ILE A 4 4.97 -18.70 9.80
N ASN A 5 5.21 -19.94 10.26
CA ASN A 5 5.56 -20.25 11.63
C ASN A 5 6.91 -20.98 11.73
N ARG A 6 7.88 -20.33 12.39
CA ARG A 6 9.24 -20.84 12.64
C ARG A 6 9.50 -21.05 14.15
N GLY A 7 8.44 -21.28 14.92
CA GLY A 7 8.48 -21.62 16.35
C GLY A 7 8.54 -20.41 17.28
N SER A 8 9.41 -19.43 17.02
CA SER A 8 9.48 -18.20 17.82
C SER A 8 8.74 -17.05 17.15
N TYR A 9 7.89 -16.33 17.90
CA TYR A 9 7.03 -15.26 17.36
C TYR A 9 7.79 -14.19 16.55
N LYS A 10 9.03 -13.90 16.93
CA LYS A 10 9.92 -12.93 16.24
C LYS A 10 10.31 -13.31 14.81
N TYR A 11 10.06 -14.55 14.40
CA TYR A 11 10.28 -15.08 13.05
C TYR A 11 8.99 -15.43 12.34
N ASN A 12 7.85 -15.21 13.00
CA ASN A 12 6.54 -15.52 12.44
C ASN A 12 5.95 -14.28 11.80
N PHE A 13 5.28 -14.47 10.67
CA PHE A 13 4.61 -13.39 9.98
C PHE A 13 3.48 -13.93 9.10
N VAL A 14 2.56 -13.03 8.78
CA VAL A 14 1.46 -13.28 7.86
C VAL A 14 1.72 -12.48 6.59
N TYR A 15 1.74 -13.16 5.46
CA TYR A 15 1.71 -12.54 4.15
C TYR A 15 0.26 -12.30 3.71
N VAL A 16 -0.02 -11.08 3.25
CA VAL A 16 -1.33 -10.68 2.73
C VAL A 16 -1.14 -10.12 1.32
N GLU A 17 -1.94 -10.63 0.40
CA GLU A 17 -2.06 -10.14 -0.97
C GLU A 17 -3.51 -9.76 -1.20
N LEU A 18 -3.73 -8.64 -1.87
CA LEU A 18 -5.06 -8.08 -2.10
C LEU A 18 -5.27 -7.76 -3.57
N ASP A 19 -6.48 -8.07 -4.02
CA ASP A 19 -6.99 -7.66 -5.32
C ASP A 19 -7.17 -6.14 -5.40
N PRO A 20 -7.01 -5.55 -6.60
CA PRO A 20 -7.26 -4.13 -6.82
C PRO A 20 -8.72 -3.76 -6.57
N LEU A 21 -8.94 -2.56 -6.05
CA LEU A 21 -10.25 -1.94 -6.03
C LEU A 21 -10.51 -1.18 -7.33
N PRO A 22 -11.77 -1.02 -7.76
CA PRO A 22 -12.08 -0.20 -8.92
C PRO A 22 -11.68 1.27 -8.67
N PRO A 23 -11.16 1.99 -9.68
CA PRO A 23 -10.85 3.41 -9.58
C PRO A 23 -11.99 4.24 -9.00
N VAL A 24 -11.64 5.28 -8.25
CA VAL A 24 -12.58 6.26 -7.66
C VAL A 24 -13.30 7.05 -8.76
N GLY A 25 -12.64 7.23 -9.91
CA GLY A 25 -13.23 7.84 -11.11
C GLY A 25 -13.10 9.36 -11.19
N ILE A 26 -12.28 9.98 -10.33
CA ILE A 26 -12.00 11.43 -10.35
C ILE A 26 -10.64 11.78 -10.98
N TYR A 27 -9.84 10.77 -11.31
CA TYR A 27 -8.51 10.91 -11.88
C TYR A 27 -8.51 10.41 -13.33
N GLU A 28 -8.25 11.32 -14.27
CA GLU A 28 -8.26 10.99 -15.70
C GLU A 28 -7.15 10.01 -16.09
N HIS A 29 -5.98 10.14 -15.46
CA HIS A 29 -4.78 9.36 -15.81
C HIS A 29 -4.70 7.98 -15.15
N THR A 30 -5.70 7.57 -14.36
CA THR A 30 -5.65 6.29 -13.63
C THR A 30 -5.50 5.08 -14.56
N PRO A 31 -6.20 4.97 -15.69
CA PRO A 31 -6.00 3.86 -16.62
C PRO A 31 -4.56 3.75 -17.12
N GLU A 32 -3.92 4.87 -17.47
CA GLU A 32 -2.53 4.88 -17.92
C GLU A 32 -1.58 4.45 -16.80
N ARG A 33 -1.81 4.92 -15.56
CA ARG A 33 -1.00 4.52 -14.39
C ARG A 33 -1.09 3.04 -14.07
N ILE A 34 -2.28 2.44 -14.21
CA ILE A 34 -2.46 0.99 -14.04
C ILE A 34 -1.60 0.24 -15.07
N VAL A 35 -1.64 0.67 -16.34
CA VAL A 35 -0.83 0.07 -17.42
C VAL A 35 0.67 0.25 -17.18
N GLU A 36 1.12 1.40 -16.65
CA GLU A 36 2.53 1.63 -16.27
C GLU A 36 2.99 0.61 -15.20
N VAL A 37 2.17 0.34 -14.19
CA VAL A 37 2.46 -0.66 -13.16
C VAL A 37 2.52 -2.07 -13.74
N GLU A 38 1.52 -2.45 -14.55
CA GLU A 38 1.45 -3.78 -15.16
C GLU A 38 2.67 -4.07 -16.06
N ARG A 39 3.22 -3.06 -16.73
CA ARG A 39 4.43 -3.17 -17.55
C ARG A 39 5.72 -3.14 -16.74
N GLY A 40 5.66 -2.74 -15.48
CA GLY A 40 6.84 -2.47 -14.66
C GLY A 40 7.60 -1.20 -15.04
N ASP A 41 6.94 -0.28 -15.76
CA ASP A 41 7.50 1.03 -16.15
C ASP A 41 7.24 2.09 -15.07
N SER A 42 6.35 1.81 -14.11
CA SER A 42 6.04 2.68 -12.99
C SER A 42 7.21 2.75 -11.99
N PRO A 43 7.48 3.93 -11.38
CA PRO A 43 8.45 4.05 -10.29
C PRO A 43 8.03 3.27 -9.04
N PHE A 44 6.75 2.90 -8.93
CA PHE A 44 6.21 2.11 -7.83
C PHE A 44 5.63 0.79 -8.34
N PRO A 45 5.75 -0.31 -7.56
CA PRO A 45 5.25 -1.64 -7.93
C PRO A 45 3.72 -1.76 -7.85
N TYR A 46 3.05 -0.73 -7.33
CA TYR A 46 1.60 -0.61 -7.26
C TYR A 46 1.19 0.86 -7.44
N TYR A 47 -0.07 1.10 -7.73
CA TYR A 47 -0.66 2.42 -7.85
C TYR A 47 -1.89 2.55 -6.94
N TRP A 48 -2.00 3.72 -6.31
CA TRP A 48 -3.12 4.07 -5.47
C TRP A 48 -3.59 5.50 -5.76
N GLU A 49 -4.87 5.71 -5.55
CA GLU A 49 -5.50 7.02 -5.62
C GLU A 49 -5.69 7.53 -4.18
N GLU A 50 -5.26 8.76 -3.92
CA GLU A 50 -5.65 9.47 -2.70
C GLU A 50 -6.77 10.43 -3.02
N TYR A 51 -7.81 10.50 -2.20
CA TYR A 51 -8.95 11.36 -2.43
C TYR A 51 -9.60 11.71 -1.10
N ALA A 52 -10.47 12.71 -1.07
CA ALA A 52 -11.26 12.99 0.13
C ALA A 52 -12.75 12.93 -0.16
N ILE A 53 -13.51 12.57 0.88
CA ILE A 53 -14.97 12.63 0.89
C ILE A 53 -15.39 13.78 1.80
N VAL A 54 -16.04 14.79 1.24
CA VAL A 54 -16.57 15.95 1.96
C VAL A 54 -18.02 15.69 2.35
N ASP A 55 -18.33 15.85 3.63
CA ASP A 55 -19.66 15.62 4.23
C ASP A 55 -20.27 14.25 3.91
N GLY A 56 -19.43 13.24 3.61
CA GLY A 56 -19.85 11.89 3.28
C GLY A 56 -20.37 11.69 1.85
N GLU A 57 -20.45 12.74 1.02
CA GLU A 57 -21.08 12.68 -0.31
C GLU A 57 -20.14 13.09 -1.45
N HIS A 58 -19.38 14.18 -1.27
CA HIS A 58 -18.65 14.80 -2.38
C HIS A 58 -17.20 14.33 -2.46
N LEU A 59 -16.82 13.74 -3.59
CA LEU A 59 -15.44 13.34 -3.87
C LEU A 59 -14.63 14.54 -4.34
N VAL A 60 -13.44 14.69 -3.78
CA VAL A 60 -12.45 15.68 -4.22
C VAL A 60 -11.08 15.03 -4.34
N SER A 61 -10.24 15.53 -5.25
CA SER A 61 -8.87 15.06 -5.39
C SER A 61 -8.04 15.40 -4.15
N ARG A 62 -6.89 14.72 -4.00
CA ARG A 62 -5.90 15.02 -2.98
C ARG A 62 -5.45 16.50 -3.03
N SER A 63 -5.25 17.03 -4.23
CA SER A 63 -4.88 18.44 -4.42
C SER A 63 -5.95 19.39 -3.88
N VAL A 64 -7.23 19.15 -4.19
CA VAL A 64 -8.34 19.99 -3.69
C VAL A 64 -8.48 19.85 -2.17
N TYR A 65 -8.25 18.66 -1.61
CA TYR A 65 -8.20 18.47 -0.16
C TYR A 65 -7.09 19.31 0.49
N ASP A 66 -5.89 19.30 -0.08
CA ASP A 66 -4.74 20.06 0.42
C ASP A 66 -4.95 21.58 0.31
N ASP A 67 -5.66 22.05 -0.73
CA ASP A 67 -6.07 23.45 -0.87
C ASP A 67 -7.15 23.88 0.15
N GLY A 68 -7.87 22.92 0.74
CA GLY A 68 -8.87 23.16 1.77
C GLY A 68 -10.16 23.84 1.28
N THR A 69 -10.34 23.99 -0.03
CA THR A 69 -11.50 24.63 -0.65
C THR A 69 -11.94 23.88 -1.91
N ALA A 70 -13.23 23.61 -2.06
CA ALA A 70 -13.79 22.86 -3.20
C ALA A 70 -15.02 23.56 -3.79
N LEU A 71 -15.24 23.36 -5.09
CA LEU A 71 -16.48 23.76 -5.76
C LEU A 71 -17.55 22.71 -5.51
N ILE A 72 -18.50 22.98 -4.62
CA ILE A 72 -19.59 22.08 -4.25
C ILE A 72 -20.91 22.74 -4.62
N ARG A 73 -21.69 22.07 -5.49
CA ARG A 73 -22.98 22.58 -6.01
C ARG A 73 -22.87 23.97 -6.66
N GLY A 74 -21.75 24.22 -7.34
CA GLY A 74 -21.49 25.49 -8.03
C GLY A 74 -20.96 26.62 -7.14
N GLU A 75 -20.80 26.38 -5.84
CA GLU A 75 -20.28 27.36 -4.90
C GLU A 75 -18.91 26.95 -4.36
N LEU A 76 -18.00 27.91 -4.27
CA LEU A 76 -16.69 27.70 -3.68
C LEU A 76 -16.83 27.68 -2.15
N GLN A 77 -16.56 26.54 -1.53
CA GLN A 77 -16.76 26.32 -0.11
C GLN A 77 -15.47 25.82 0.55
N SER A 78 -15.21 26.27 1.78
CA SER A 78 -14.18 25.64 2.61
C SER A 78 -14.61 24.24 3.02
N ILE A 79 -13.68 23.30 2.91
CA ILE A 79 -13.86 21.88 3.26
C ILE A 79 -13.04 21.47 4.49
N ALA A 80 -12.37 22.43 5.14
CA ALA A 80 -11.60 22.21 6.35
C ALA A 80 -12.48 21.61 7.47
N GLY A 81 -12.05 20.48 8.05
CA GLY A 81 -12.81 19.76 9.07
C GLY A 81 -14.04 18.98 8.57
N ARG A 82 -14.38 19.08 7.28
CA ARG A 82 -15.52 18.38 6.65
C ARG A 82 -15.09 17.21 5.76
N ALA A 83 -13.82 17.19 5.37
CA ALA A 83 -13.27 16.23 4.43
C ALA A 83 -12.55 15.08 5.15
N GLN A 84 -12.79 13.85 4.70
CA GLN A 84 -12.09 12.64 5.16
C GLN A 84 -11.19 12.12 4.05
N LEU A 85 -9.87 12.17 4.26
CA LEU A 85 -8.90 11.59 3.33
C LEU A 85 -9.02 10.06 3.31
N ARG A 86 -8.91 9.49 2.13
CA ARG A 86 -8.89 8.06 1.86
C ARG A 86 -7.81 7.74 0.83
N SER A 87 -7.33 6.52 0.88
CA SER A 87 -6.47 5.93 -0.13
C SER A 87 -7.15 4.70 -0.70
N ARG A 88 -7.02 4.48 -2.01
CA ARG A 88 -7.56 3.32 -2.71
C ARG A 88 -6.51 2.75 -3.63
N PHE A 89 -6.12 1.51 -3.38
CA PHE A 89 -5.21 0.77 -4.24
C PHE A 89 -5.99 0.22 -5.43
N VAL A 90 -5.57 0.59 -6.64
CA VAL A 90 -6.24 0.23 -7.90
C VAL A 90 -5.43 -0.75 -8.74
N THR A 91 -4.29 -1.19 -8.22
CA THR A 91 -3.51 -2.34 -8.68
C THR A 91 -3.37 -3.34 -7.53
N PRO A 92 -3.05 -4.61 -7.80
CA PRO A 92 -2.70 -5.56 -6.75
C PRO A 92 -1.59 -5.00 -5.86
N TYR A 93 -1.63 -5.34 -4.58
CA TYR A 93 -0.59 -5.00 -3.62
C TYR A 93 -0.52 -6.07 -2.53
N ASN A 94 0.62 -6.12 -1.84
CA ASN A 94 0.85 -7.06 -0.77
C ASN A 94 1.61 -6.40 0.38
N PHE A 95 1.59 -7.06 1.54
CA PHE A 95 2.35 -6.65 2.70
C PHE A 95 2.49 -7.80 3.69
N ILE A 96 3.36 -7.60 4.69
CA ILE A 96 3.57 -8.52 5.79
C ILE A 96 3.09 -7.91 7.10
N ILE A 97 2.37 -8.71 7.88
CA ILE A 97 2.04 -8.42 9.28
C ILE A 97 2.93 -9.32 10.14
N ALA A 98 3.73 -8.73 11.01
CA ALA A 98 4.54 -9.45 11.99
C ALA A 98 4.40 -8.83 13.38
N ALA A 99 4.82 -9.55 14.40
CA ALA A 99 4.90 -8.98 15.75
C ALA A 99 5.84 -7.76 15.75
N GLY A 100 5.58 -6.79 16.63
CA GLY A 100 6.56 -5.74 16.89
C GLY A 100 7.93 -6.35 17.14
N GLY A 101 8.99 -5.73 16.58
CA GLY A 101 10.41 -6.14 16.63
C GLY A 101 10.74 -7.54 16.12
N ALA A 102 9.87 -8.10 15.28
CA ALA A 102 10.25 -9.18 14.38
C ALA A 102 11.50 -8.80 13.58
N SER A 103 12.37 -9.78 13.33
CA SER A 103 13.64 -9.55 12.63
C SER A 103 13.47 -9.11 11.17
N ILE A 104 12.30 -9.39 10.58
CA ILE A 104 11.95 -8.96 9.23
C ILE A 104 11.81 -7.44 9.09
N PHE A 105 11.67 -6.71 10.20
CA PHE A 105 11.66 -5.23 10.24
C PHE A 105 13.04 -4.63 10.48
N ASP A 106 14.11 -5.39 10.23
CA ASP A 106 15.46 -4.82 10.23
C ASP A 106 15.62 -3.87 9.04
N MET A 107 16.00 -2.61 9.31
CA MET A 107 16.12 -1.57 8.27
C MET A 107 17.14 -1.93 7.17
N ASN A 108 18.13 -2.79 7.44
CA ASN A 108 19.08 -3.22 6.41
C ASN A 108 18.47 -4.27 5.47
N TYR A 109 17.31 -4.83 5.83
CA TYR A 109 16.57 -5.79 5.03
C TYR A 109 15.42 -5.16 4.24
N ASP A 110 15.02 -3.92 4.54
CA ASP A 110 13.86 -3.27 3.91
C ASP A 110 13.89 -3.34 2.37
N GLN A 111 15.02 -3.00 1.76
CA GLN A 111 15.16 -3.06 0.29
C GLN A 111 14.99 -4.48 -0.25
N GLN A 112 15.61 -5.48 0.40
CA GLN A 112 15.53 -6.87 -0.04
C GLN A 112 14.14 -7.45 0.18
N LEU A 113 13.47 -7.05 1.27
CA LEU A 113 12.08 -7.41 1.52
C LEU A 113 11.15 -6.83 0.44
N GLU A 114 11.33 -5.56 0.10
CA GLU A 114 10.58 -4.89 -0.96
C GLU A 114 10.77 -5.62 -2.30
N GLU A 115 12.01 -5.99 -2.65
CA GLU A 115 12.31 -6.77 -3.85
C GLU A 115 11.57 -8.12 -3.87
N HIS A 116 11.55 -8.85 -2.76
CA HIS A 116 10.81 -10.12 -2.67
C HIS A 116 9.31 -9.91 -2.80
N LEU A 117 8.73 -8.91 -2.12
CA LEU A 117 7.31 -8.60 -2.18
C LEU A 117 6.88 -8.20 -3.60
N ASN A 118 7.70 -7.41 -4.29
CA ASN A 118 7.46 -7.01 -5.67
C ASN A 118 7.55 -8.19 -6.66
N ALA A 119 8.49 -9.12 -6.44
CA ALA A 119 8.57 -10.35 -7.21
C ALA A 119 7.35 -11.24 -6.99
N MET A 120 6.82 -11.29 -5.75
CA MET A 120 5.60 -12.04 -5.44
C MET A 120 4.36 -11.50 -6.15
N LEU A 121 4.22 -10.17 -6.29
CA LEU A 121 3.15 -9.57 -7.10
C LEU A 121 3.24 -9.94 -8.59
N LYS A 122 4.42 -10.35 -9.07
CA LYS A 122 4.66 -10.83 -10.44
C LYS A 122 4.50 -12.34 -10.58
N GLY A 123 4.08 -13.03 -9.51
CA GLY A 123 3.83 -14.47 -9.49
C GLY A 123 5.04 -15.33 -9.11
N GLU A 124 6.14 -14.74 -8.64
CA GLU A 124 7.26 -15.51 -8.11
C GLU A 124 7.02 -15.98 -6.66
N ASP A 125 7.40 -17.20 -6.32
CA ASP A 125 7.36 -17.65 -4.93
C ASP A 125 8.65 -17.26 -4.20
N ARG A 126 8.56 -16.27 -3.30
CA ARG A 126 9.65 -15.81 -2.45
C ARG A 126 9.38 -16.00 -0.95
N LEU A 127 8.27 -16.65 -0.56
CA LEU A 127 7.88 -16.77 0.85
C LEU A 127 8.92 -17.50 1.70
N GLU A 128 9.45 -18.61 1.18
CA GLU A 128 10.48 -19.37 1.88
C GLU A 128 11.79 -18.58 1.99
N ALA A 129 12.15 -17.81 0.97
CA ALA A 129 13.33 -16.95 1.00
C ALA A 129 13.21 -15.87 2.09
N ILE A 130 12.08 -15.17 2.13
CA ILE A 130 11.77 -14.19 3.19
C ILE A 130 11.83 -14.85 4.57
N SER A 131 11.25 -16.04 4.70
CA SER A 131 11.24 -16.78 5.96
C SER A 131 12.65 -17.15 6.44
N LEU A 132 13.51 -17.62 5.54
CA LEU A 132 14.89 -17.98 5.85
C LEU A 132 15.75 -16.75 6.17
N ASP A 133 15.61 -15.67 5.39
CA ASP A 133 16.29 -14.40 5.64
C ASP A 133 15.94 -13.87 7.04
N GLY A 134 14.66 -13.88 7.41
CA GLY A 134 14.18 -13.48 8.73
C GLY A 134 14.88 -14.22 9.89
N THR A 135 15.25 -15.49 9.73
CA THR A 135 15.98 -16.24 10.78
C THR A 135 17.44 -15.80 10.96
N ARG A 136 18.03 -15.15 9.96
CA ARG A 136 19.43 -14.70 9.94
C ARG A 136 19.59 -13.25 10.38
N LEU A 137 18.52 -12.47 10.27
CA LEU A 137 18.49 -11.06 10.65
C LEU A 137 18.53 -10.91 12.18
N PRO A 138 19.14 -9.83 12.69
CA PRO A 138 19.13 -9.56 14.10
C PRO A 138 17.70 -9.25 14.56
N THR A 139 17.38 -9.63 15.79
CA THR A 139 16.09 -9.32 16.40
C THR A 139 16.24 -8.09 17.27
N GLY A 140 15.34 -7.11 17.11
CA GLY A 140 15.32 -5.93 17.97
C GLY A 140 15.16 -6.32 19.44
N ARG A 141 15.88 -5.61 20.32
CA ARG A 141 15.56 -5.61 21.76
C ARG A 141 14.47 -4.57 21.96
N PHE A 142 13.31 -4.98 22.45
CA PHE A 142 12.32 -4.06 23.03
C PHE A 142 12.86 -3.46 24.32
#